data_AF-A0A0V8HYR9-F1
#
_entry.id   AF-A0A0V8HYR9-F1
#
_cell.length_a   1.000
_cell.length_b   1.000
_cell.length_c   1.000
_cell.angle_alpha   90.00
_cell.angle_beta   90.00
_cell.angle_gamma   90.00
#
_symmetry.space_group_name_H-M   'P 1'
#
loop_
_entity.id
_entity.type
_entity.pdbx_description
1 polymer ?
#
loop_
_entity_poly.entity_id
_entity_poly.type
_entity_poly.pdbx_seq_one_letter_code
_entity_poly.pdbx_strand_id
1 'polypeptide(L)'
;MANTLVIGGTDGNKYARFQRALEQYEKPIVVFGLGVQSKDYDLENASLPDEAIELLRFLSSRAKLLGVRGEYTKKVVEKLTGVSNVFVTGCPSLYSRPEMLKSLELNTNLRSREGRPSVNVTNLNKESERRLLSQGISEKQFQVEPVSAPFYKAHSDILRGASRPEIPNHLLRISRDSDGKISHEDLIEHLRSYFRLFRDTETWKIFNSEHVSYTYGTRFHVNMQSILSGVPALWLTHDSRTRELVEFADLPNLDLDLASKMSSDEISNFIDYAPFFKKLPDLFDRFNFYLTENSLPPVKHSF
;
A
#
# COMPACT_ATOMS: atom_id res chain seq x y z
N MET A 1 13.16 -2.46 4.13
CA MET A 1 13.66 -1.38 3.24
C MET A 1 12.64 -0.86 2.22
N ALA A 2 11.34 -0.98 2.50
CA ALA A 2 10.32 -0.46 1.59
C ALA A 2 10.27 1.09 1.53
N ASN A 3 11.09 1.80 2.32
CA ASN A 3 11.02 3.25 2.54
C ASN A 3 12.39 3.94 2.42
N THR A 4 13.33 3.35 1.66
CA THR A 4 14.75 3.65 1.88
C THR A 4 15.20 4.96 1.26
N LEU A 5 14.81 5.27 0.02
CA LEU A 5 15.33 6.42 -0.76
C LEU A 5 14.37 7.60 -0.71
N VAL A 6 14.85 8.75 -0.22
CA VAL A 6 14.07 10.00 -0.12
C VAL A 6 14.84 11.09 -0.86
N ILE A 7 14.22 11.66 -1.90
CA ILE A 7 14.82 12.75 -2.68
C ILE A 7 15.05 13.97 -1.78
N GLY A 8 16.23 14.58 -1.90
CA GLY A 8 16.63 15.75 -1.11
C GLY A 8 16.91 15.43 0.37
N GLY A 9 16.93 14.16 0.77
CA GLY A 9 17.40 13.76 2.09
C GLY A 9 18.91 13.97 2.22
N THR A 10 19.38 14.27 3.43
CA THR A 10 20.80 14.53 3.72
C THR A 10 21.47 13.47 4.61
N ASP A 11 20.70 12.63 5.31
CA ASP A 11 21.26 11.56 6.16
C ASP A 11 21.60 10.30 5.35
N GLY A 12 22.89 10.13 5.09
CA GLY A 12 23.50 9.00 4.41
C GLY A 12 23.72 7.75 5.28
N ASN A 13 23.74 7.89 6.61
CA ASN A 13 24.26 6.87 7.52
C ASN A 13 23.50 5.54 7.48
N LYS A 14 22.19 5.60 7.23
CA LYS A 14 21.37 4.38 7.07
C LYS A 14 21.77 3.56 5.84
N TYR A 15 22.19 4.20 4.74
CA TYR A 15 22.58 3.50 3.51
C TYR A 15 23.97 2.87 3.66
N ALA A 16 24.95 3.62 4.19
CA ALA A 16 26.29 3.09 4.45
C ALA A 16 26.28 1.93 5.45
N ARG A 17 25.48 2.00 6.52
CA ARG A 17 25.30 0.87 7.45
C ARG A 17 24.70 -0.35 6.76
N PHE A 18 23.73 -0.13 5.88
CA PHE A 18 23.07 -1.22 5.18
C PHE A 18 23.98 -1.87 4.13
N GLN A 19 24.76 -1.08 3.37
CA GLN A 19 25.76 -1.60 2.45
C GLN A 19 26.80 -2.45 3.18
N ARG A 20 27.38 -1.94 4.29
CA ARG A 20 28.35 -2.71 5.10
C ARG A 20 27.78 -4.03 5.61
N ALA A 21 26.49 -4.07 5.95
CA ALA A 21 25.83 -5.31 6.32
C ALA A 21 25.73 -6.28 5.13
N LEU A 22 25.44 -5.78 3.92
CA LEU A 22 25.34 -6.60 2.71
C LEU A 22 26.68 -7.11 2.17
N GLU A 23 27.76 -6.34 2.32
CA GLU A 23 29.14 -6.77 2.04
C GLU A 23 29.53 -8.01 2.86
N GLN A 24 28.81 -8.21 3.97
CA GLN A 24 28.64 -9.41 4.80
C GLN A 24 28.54 -10.75 4.05
N TYR A 25 27.83 -10.70 2.91
CA TYR A 25 27.20 -11.86 2.31
C TYR A 25 27.73 -12.10 0.90
N GLU A 26 28.28 -13.30 0.70
CA GLU A 26 28.78 -13.73 -0.61
C GLU A 26 27.67 -14.18 -1.57
N LYS A 27 26.47 -14.49 -1.05
CA LYS A 27 25.33 -15.00 -1.82
C LYS A 27 24.79 -13.95 -2.81
N PRO A 28 24.14 -14.38 -3.91
CA PRO A 28 23.47 -13.48 -4.83
C PRO A 28 22.43 -12.61 -4.12
N ILE A 29 22.35 -11.34 -4.52
CA ILE A 29 21.39 -10.39 -3.97
C ILE A 29 20.28 -10.21 -5.00
N VAL A 30 19.04 -10.49 -4.60
CA VAL A 30 17.84 -10.20 -5.40
C VAL A 30 17.10 -9.03 -4.74
N VAL A 31 16.76 -8.02 -5.52
CA VAL A 31 16.20 -6.77 -5.03
C VAL A 31 14.81 -6.55 -5.60
N PHE A 32 13.79 -6.61 -4.75
CA PHE A 32 12.41 -6.38 -5.16
C PHE A 32 11.92 -4.98 -4.81
N GLY A 33 11.41 -4.26 -5.82
CA GLY A 33 10.56 -3.08 -5.64
C GLY A 33 11.18 -1.98 -4.78
N LEU A 34 12.44 -1.58 -5.06
CA LEU A 34 12.98 -0.32 -4.54
C LEU A 34 12.13 0.85 -5.03
N GLY A 35 11.88 1.81 -4.13
CA GLY A 35 11.08 3.00 -4.43
C GLY A 35 11.78 4.25 -3.95
N VAL A 36 11.73 5.29 -4.77
CA VAL A 36 12.17 6.63 -4.41
C VAL A 36 10.95 7.45 -3.98
N GLN A 37 11.06 8.13 -2.84
CA GLN A 37 10.05 9.07 -2.38
C GLN A 37 10.37 10.48 -2.90
N SER A 38 9.46 11.03 -3.70
CA SER A 38 9.49 12.40 -4.25
C SER A 38 8.19 13.15 -3.90
N LYS A 39 8.22 14.49 -3.87
CA LYS A 39 6.98 15.27 -3.76
C LYS A 39 6.32 15.46 -5.13
N ASP A 40 7.11 15.85 -6.13
CA ASP A 40 6.58 16.41 -7.39
C ASP A 40 7.02 15.66 -8.66
N TYR A 41 7.63 14.47 -8.53
CA TYR A 41 8.24 13.75 -9.65
C TYR A 41 9.24 14.59 -10.46
N ASP A 42 9.92 15.51 -9.79
CA ASP A 42 10.96 16.33 -10.40
C ASP A 42 12.25 15.51 -10.57
N LEU A 43 12.42 14.95 -11.77
CA LEU A 43 13.63 14.22 -12.16
C LEU A 43 14.83 15.17 -12.30
N GLU A 44 14.62 16.43 -12.65
CA GLU A 44 15.73 17.36 -12.91
C GLU A 44 16.48 17.71 -11.64
N ASN A 45 15.74 18.02 -10.58
CA ASN A 45 16.29 18.35 -9.27
C ASN A 45 16.39 17.15 -8.32
N ALA A 46 16.21 15.92 -8.84
CA ALA A 46 16.35 14.71 -8.04
C ALA A 46 17.80 14.60 -7.51
N SER A 47 17.95 14.46 -6.20
CA SER A 47 19.22 14.20 -5.53
C SER A 47 19.05 13.22 -4.38
N LEU A 48 20.10 12.47 -4.09
CA LEU A 48 20.21 11.55 -2.96
C LEU A 48 21.58 11.74 -2.29
N PRO A 49 21.74 11.40 -1.00
CA PRO A 49 23.06 11.36 -0.37
C PRO A 49 24.03 10.45 -1.14
N ASP A 50 25.32 10.78 -1.13
CA ASP A 50 26.35 9.99 -1.80
C ASP A 50 26.33 8.52 -1.38
N GLU A 51 26.10 8.25 -0.10
CA GLU A 51 26.01 6.88 0.44
C GLU A 51 24.80 6.10 -0.10
N ALA A 52 23.73 6.79 -0.51
CA ALA A 52 22.60 6.15 -1.19
C ALA A 52 22.96 5.80 -2.63
N ILE A 53 23.68 6.69 -3.32
CA ILE A 53 24.17 6.47 -4.69
C ILE A 53 25.17 5.30 -4.71
N GLU A 54 26.10 5.26 -3.75
CA GLU A 54 27.04 4.15 -3.56
C GLU A 54 26.32 2.83 -3.30
N LEU A 55 25.35 2.82 -2.37
CA LEU A 55 24.53 1.63 -2.11
C LEU A 55 23.81 1.15 -3.38
N LEU A 56 23.26 2.06 -4.19
CA LEU A 56 22.57 1.70 -5.42
C LEU A 56 23.53 1.10 -6.47
N ARG A 57 24.73 1.68 -6.62
CA ARG A 57 25.79 1.11 -7.48
C ARG A 57 26.23 -0.27 -6.98
N PHE A 58 26.39 -0.44 -5.68
CA PHE A 58 26.71 -1.73 -5.06
C PHE A 58 25.60 -2.77 -5.30
N LEU A 59 24.33 -2.41 -5.08
CA LEU A 59 23.21 -3.32 -5.34
C LEU A 59 23.12 -3.69 -6.82
N SER A 60 23.32 -2.72 -7.72
CA SER A 60 23.36 -2.95 -9.17
C SER A 60 24.49 -3.89 -9.58
N SER A 61 25.68 -3.80 -8.98
CA SER A 61 26.79 -4.70 -9.29
C SER A 61 26.62 -6.12 -8.73
N ARG A 62 25.81 -6.28 -7.68
CA ARG A 62 25.55 -7.57 -7.00
C ARG A 62 24.27 -8.26 -7.47
N ALA A 63 23.33 -7.53 -8.07
CA ALA A 63 22.07 -8.05 -8.58
C ALA A 63 22.11 -8.20 -10.11
N LYS A 64 21.49 -9.25 -10.65
CA LYS A 64 21.33 -9.38 -12.11
C LYS A 64 20.48 -8.23 -12.66
N LEU A 65 19.32 -8.02 -12.03
CA LEU A 65 18.42 -6.91 -12.28
C LEU A 65 18.05 -6.24 -10.96
N LEU A 66 18.21 -4.91 -10.91
CA LEU A 66 17.81 -4.10 -9.77
C LEU A 66 16.32 -3.78 -9.87
N GLY A 67 15.49 -4.52 -9.12
CA GLY A 67 14.03 -4.39 -9.16
C GLY A 67 13.54 -3.10 -8.48
N VAL A 68 12.74 -2.31 -9.21
CA VAL A 68 12.15 -1.04 -8.74
C VAL A 68 10.62 -1.01 -8.88
N ARG A 69 9.97 -0.08 -8.18
CA ARG A 69 8.50 0.03 -8.12
C ARG A 69 7.85 0.57 -9.38
N GLY A 70 8.51 1.48 -10.08
CA GLY A 70 7.98 2.08 -11.30
C GLY A 70 9.04 2.82 -12.09
N GLU A 71 8.56 3.44 -13.17
CA GLU A 71 9.40 4.08 -14.17
C GLU A 71 10.07 5.36 -13.64
N TYR A 72 9.44 6.07 -12.71
CA TYR A 72 10.04 7.26 -12.11
C TYR A 72 11.27 6.89 -11.28
N THR A 73 11.13 5.90 -10.38
CA THR A 73 12.23 5.37 -9.58
C THR A 73 13.33 4.84 -10.48
N LYS A 74 12.98 4.13 -11.57
CA LYS A 74 13.97 3.68 -12.56
C LYS A 74 14.81 4.83 -13.08
N LYS A 75 14.16 5.87 -13.64
CA LYS A 75 14.83 7.04 -14.21
C LYS A 75 15.71 7.77 -13.20
N VAL A 76 15.24 7.92 -11.96
CA VAL A 76 16.04 8.54 -10.88
C VAL A 76 17.31 7.72 -10.60
N VAL A 77 17.19 6.40 -10.46
CA VAL A 77 18.34 5.53 -10.20
C VAL A 77 19.33 5.59 -11.37
N GLU A 78 18.86 5.45 -12.61
CA GLU A 78 19.72 5.51 -13.80
C GLU A 78 20.44 6.86 -13.91
N LYS A 79 19.71 7.98 -13.71
CA LYS A 79 20.29 9.34 -13.76
C LYS A 79 21.37 9.57 -12.70
N LEU A 80 21.12 9.18 -11.45
CA LEU A 80 22.02 9.50 -10.34
C LEU A 80 23.23 8.56 -10.24
N THR A 81 23.09 7.32 -10.71
CA THR A 81 24.12 6.29 -10.51
C THR A 81 24.88 5.97 -11.79
N GLY A 82 24.26 6.15 -12.96
CA GLY A 82 24.77 5.72 -14.27
C GLY A 82 24.57 4.23 -14.57
N VAL A 83 23.86 3.50 -13.71
CA VAL A 83 23.61 2.05 -13.90
C VAL A 83 22.47 1.81 -14.88
N SER A 84 22.48 0.66 -15.57
CA SER A 84 21.52 0.34 -16.64
C SER A 84 20.71 -0.94 -16.43
N ASN A 85 21.03 -1.77 -15.42
CA ASN A 85 20.31 -3.01 -15.13
C ASN A 85 19.09 -2.79 -14.21
N VAL A 86 18.46 -1.62 -14.28
CA VAL A 86 17.30 -1.26 -13.45
C VAL A 86 16.02 -1.76 -14.12
N PHE A 87 15.22 -2.53 -13.40
CA PHE A 87 14.05 -3.20 -13.95
C PHE A 87 12.80 -2.92 -13.12
N VAL A 88 11.77 -2.35 -13.74
CA VAL A 88 10.49 -2.11 -13.06
C VAL A 88 9.77 -3.42 -12.81
N THR A 89 9.45 -3.74 -11.56
CA THR A 89 8.68 -4.93 -11.15
C THR A 89 7.33 -4.61 -10.52
N GLY A 90 7.15 -3.37 -10.04
CA GLY A 90 6.02 -3.04 -9.17
C GLY A 90 6.17 -3.63 -7.77
N CYS A 91 5.03 -3.88 -7.11
CA CYS A 91 4.97 -4.56 -5.82
C CYS A 91 4.85 -6.08 -6.03
N PRO A 92 5.79 -6.90 -5.52
CA PRO A 92 5.74 -8.36 -5.68
C PRO A 92 4.46 -9.00 -5.12
N SER A 93 3.82 -8.37 -4.13
CA SER A 93 2.60 -8.87 -3.50
C SER A 93 1.48 -9.12 -4.51
N LEU A 94 1.42 -8.34 -5.61
CA LEU A 94 0.41 -8.51 -6.66
C LEU A 94 0.37 -9.92 -7.24
N TYR A 95 1.53 -10.58 -7.34
CA TYR A 95 1.68 -11.87 -7.99
C TYR A 95 1.50 -13.06 -7.03
N SER A 96 1.16 -12.80 -5.76
CA SER A 96 1.16 -13.83 -4.71
C SER A 96 -0.05 -14.77 -4.74
N ARG A 97 -1.19 -14.35 -5.31
CA ARG A 97 -2.43 -15.13 -5.42
C ARG A 97 -3.11 -14.94 -6.78
N PRO A 98 -2.53 -15.45 -7.89
CA PRO A 98 -3.08 -15.28 -9.23
C PRO A 98 -4.54 -15.76 -9.34
N GLU A 99 -4.91 -16.83 -8.66
CA GLU A 99 -6.27 -17.37 -8.62
C GLU A 99 -7.31 -16.37 -8.08
N MET A 100 -6.92 -15.51 -7.14
CA MET A 100 -7.83 -14.53 -6.55
C MET A 100 -8.06 -13.33 -7.48
N LEU A 101 -7.14 -13.03 -8.39
CA LEU A 101 -7.33 -11.99 -9.40
C LEU A 101 -8.38 -12.42 -10.45
N LYS A 102 -8.55 -13.72 -10.71
CA LYS A 102 -9.69 -14.23 -11.51
C LYS A 102 -11.02 -14.04 -10.79
N SER A 103 -11.05 -14.32 -9.48
CA SER A 103 -12.23 -14.05 -8.65
C SER A 103 -12.56 -12.55 -8.64
N LEU A 104 -11.55 -11.69 -8.56
CA LEU A 104 -11.73 -10.24 -8.66
C LEU A 104 -12.40 -9.81 -9.97
N GLU A 105 -12.00 -10.39 -11.11
CA GLU A 105 -12.56 -10.06 -12.44
C GLU A 105 -14.08 -10.25 -12.47
N LEU A 106 -14.56 -11.36 -11.91
CA LEU A 106 -15.97 -11.69 -11.77
C LEU A 106 -16.71 -10.77 -10.78
N ASN A 107 -15.97 -10.16 -9.85
CA ASN A 107 -16.48 -9.40 -8.72
C ASN A 107 -16.39 -7.88 -8.92
N THR A 108 -16.03 -7.40 -10.11
CA THR A 108 -15.86 -5.95 -10.39
C THR A 108 -17.15 -5.15 -10.28
N ASN A 109 -18.32 -5.78 -10.44
CA ASN A 109 -19.62 -5.11 -10.27
C ASN A 109 -20.02 -4.97 -8.79
N LEU A 110 -19.74 -3.80 -8.22
CA LEU A 110 -20.03 -3.49 -6.81
C LEU A 110 -21.50 -3.62 -6.43
N ARG A 111 -22.44 -3.37 -7.35
CA ARG A 111 -23.89 -3.47 -7.07
C ARG A 111 -24.35 -4.89 -6.77
N SER A 112 -23.59 -5.88 -7.23
CA SER A 112 -23.87 -7.30 -7.01
C SER A 112 -23.16 -7.88 -5.79
N ARG A 113 -22.34 -7.08 -5.09
CA ARG A 113 -21.57 -7.54 -3.93
C ARG A 113 -22.29 -7.27 -2.62
N GLU A 114 -22.43 -8.31 -1.83
CA GLU A 114 -22.81 -8.19 -0.43
C GLU A 114 -21.60 -7.81 0.45
N GLY A 115 -21.89 -7.40 1.68
CA GLY A 115 -20.87 -7.00 2.64
C GLY A 115 -20.79 -5.48 2.83
N ARG A 116 -19.78 -5.07 3.58
CA ARG A 116 -19.60 -3.68 4.01
C ARG A 116 -18.34 -3.07 3.41
N PRO A 117 -18.34 -1.77 3.06
CA PRO A 117 -17.11 -1.10 2.66
C PRO A 117 -16.06 -1.15 3.77
N SER A 118 -14.79 -1.14 3.38
CA SER A 118 -13.66 -0.99 4.29
C SER A 118 -12.81 0.22 3.96
N VAL A 119 -12.53 1.05 4.97
CA VAL A 119 -11.65 2.21 4.87
C VAL A 119 -10.29 1.95 5.54
N ASN A 120 -9.23 2.51 4.97
CA ASN A 120 -7.90 2.50 5.58
C ASN A 120 -7.13 3.80 5.35
N VAL A 121 -6.25 4.12 6.30
CA VAL A 121 -5.55 5.41 6.37
C VAL A 121 -4.11 5.19 6.84
N THR A 122 -3.18 6.05 6.41
CA THR A 122 -1.74 5.93 6.63
C THR A 122 -1.20 6.90 7.68
N ASN A 123 -1.65 8.15 7.65
CA ASN A 123 -1.21 9.23 8.50
C ASN A 123 -2.39 10.12 8.94
N LEU A 124 -2.95 9.80 10.11
CA LEU A 124 -4.04 10.56 10.75
C LEU A 124 -3.65 11.97 11.23
N ASN A 125 -2.41 12.41 11.04
CA ASN A 125 -2.08 13.84 11.18
C ASN A 125 -2.57 14.68 9.99
N LYS A 126 -2.83 14.06 8.84
CA LYS A 126 -3.45 14.74 7.68
C LYS A 126 -4.96 14.87 7.89
N GLU A 127 -5.48 16.04 7.59
CA GLU A 127 -6.92 16.31 7.71
C GLU A 127 -7.75 15.48 6.73
N SER A 128 -7.30 15.35 5.48
CA SER A 128 -8.01 14.55 4.46
C SER A 128 -8.19 13.09 4.89
N GLU A 129 -7.17 12.47 5.51
CA GLU A 129 -7.31 11.12 6.05
C GLU A 129 -8.18 11.05 7.31
N ARG A 130 -8.17 12.07 8.18
CA ARG A 130 -9.12 12.11 9.31
C ARG A 130 -10.56 12.22 8.83
N ARG A 131 -10.83 13.01 7.79
CA ARG A 131 -12.16 13.12 7.17
C ARG A 131 -12.62 11.77 6.60
N LEU A 132 -11.75 11.05 5.90
CA LEU A 132 -12.07 9.70 5.40
C LEU A 132 -12.41 8.72 6.53
N LEU A 133 -11.59 8.67 7.59
CA LEU A 133 -11.86 7.77 8.70
C LEU A 133 -13.12 8.20 9.48
N SER A 134 -13.33 9.51 9.68
CA SER A 134 -14.54 10.07 10.27
C SER A 134 -15.79 9.61 9.53
N GLN A 135 -15.77 9.68 8.20
CA GLN A 135 -16.86 9.21 7.36
C GLN A 135 -17.07 7.70 7.52
N GLY A 136 -16.00 6.89 7.43
CA GLY A 136 -16.10 5.45 7.60
C GLY A 136 -16.67 5.04 8.97
N ILE A 137 -16.30 5.75 10.04
CA ILE A 137 -16.89 5.55 11.38
C ILE A 137 -18.39 5.85 11.36
N SER A 138 -18.78 6.99 10.77
CA SER A 138 -20.19 7.42 10.70
C SER A 138 -21.06 6.44 9.90
N GLU A 139 -20.50 5.87 8.83
CA GLU A 139 -21.14 4.88 7.97
C GLU A 139 -20.94 3.43 8.46
N LYS A 140 -20.36 3.25 9.66
CA LYS A 140 -20.10 1.95 10.30
C LYS A 140 -19.22 1.01 9.48
N GLN A 141 -18.39 1.53 8.59
CA GLN A 141 -17.50 0.77 7.70
C GLN A 141 -16.37 0.06 8.47
N PHE A 142 -15.87 -1.05 7.92
CA PHE A 142 -14.71 -1.73 8.50
C PHE A 142 -13.45 -0.88 8.41
N GLN A 143 -12.66 -0.81 9.48
CA GLN A 143 -11.32 -0.23 9.45
C GLN A 143 -10.28 -1.32 9.62
N VAL A 144 -9.46 -1.56 8.59
CA VAL A 144 -8.29 -2.44 8.70
C VAL A 144 -7.04 -1.61 8.92
N GLU A 145 -6.39 -1.80 10.08
CA GLU A 145 -5.18 -1.06 10.46
C GLU A 145 -4.12 -2.04 11.00
N PRO A 146 -3.11 -2.41 10.19
CA PRO A 146 -2.20 -3.49 10.53
C PRO A 146 -1.01 -3.10 11.44
N VAL A 147 -0.72 -1.82 11.66
CA VAL A 147 0.53 -1.40 12.31
C VAL A 147 0.35 -0.59 13.60
N SER A 148 -0.81 0.02 13.83
CA SER A 148 -0.99 0.97 14.94
C SER A 148 -1.16 0.28 16.29
N ALA A 149 -0.09 0.25 17.10
CA ALA A 149 -0.11 -0.29 18.45
C ALA A 149 -1.15 0.37 19.38
N PRO A 150 -1.36 1.71 19.38
CA PRO A 150 -2.41 2.32 20.20
C PRO A 150 -3.82 1.84 19.85
N PHE A 151 -4.13 1.67 18.55
CA PHE A 151 -5.44 1.16 18.12
C PHE A 151 -5.64 -0.28 18.59
N TYR A 152 -4.61 -1.12 18.45
CA TYR A 152 -4.67 -2.51 18.90
C TYR A 152 -4.87 -2.62 20.42
N LYS A 153 -4.15 -1.81 21.20
CA LYS A 153 -4.33 -1.76 22.66
C LYS A 153 -5.77 -1.40 23.02
N ALA A 154 -6.29 -0.31 22.45
CA ALA A 154 -7.64 0.15 22.71
C ALA A 154 -8.70 -0.90 22.32
N HIS A 155 -8.60 -1.48 21.12
CA HIS A 155 -9.47 -2.58 20.69
C HIS A 155 -9.43 -3.76 21.66
N SER A 156 -8.23 -4.17 22.07
CA SER A 156 -8.04 -5.31 22.97
C SER A 156 -8.60 -5.04 24.38
N ASP A 157 -8.45 -3.83 24.90
CA ASP A 157 -8.99 -3.45 26.21
C ASP A 157 -10.53 -3.39 26.19
N ILE A 158 -11.11 -2.86 25.10
CA ILE A 158 -12.56 -2.82 24.89
C ILE A 158 -13.14 -4.24 24.86
N LEU A 159 -12.51 -5.17 24.12
CA LEU A 159 -12.97 -6.56 24.04
C LEU A 159 -12.84 -7.31 25.38
N ARG A 160 -11.91 -6.93 26.25
CA ARG A 160 -11.78 -7.48 27.61
C ARG A 160 -12.75 -6.84 28.61
N GLY A 161 -13.60 -5.91 28.19
CA GLY A 161 -14.56 -5.24 29.07
C GLY A 161 -13.93 -4.21 30.00
N ALA A 162 -12.82 -3.57 29.60
CA ALA A 162 -12.23 -2.48 30.37
C ALA A 162 -13.26 -1.36 30.61
N SER A 163 -13.39 -0.90 31.85
CA SER A 163 -14.36 0.14 32.23
C SER A 163 -14.01 1.52 31.67
N ARG A 164 -12.73 1.78 31.40
CA ARG A 164 -12.21 3.03 30.83
C ARG A 164 -11.07 2.74 29.85
N PRO A 165 -11.36 2.28 28.62
CA PRO A 165 -10.33 2.03 27.63
C PRO A 165 -9.67 3.35 27.19
N GLU A 166 -8.35 3.32 26.99
CA GLU A 166 -7.60 4.47 26.50
C GLU A 166 -7.80 4.61 24.99
N ILE A 167 -8.52 5.65 24.57
CA ILE A 167 -8.79 5.90 23.15
C ILE A 167 -7.59 6.60 22.49
N PRO A 168 -7.11 6.15 21.32
CA PRO A 168 -6.02 6.80 20.60
C PRO A 168 -6.30 8.29 20.35
N ASN A 169 -5.30 9.14 20.60
CA ASN A 169 -5.40 10.59 20.41
C ASN A 169 -5.90 11.01 19.01
N HIS A 170 -5.55 10.25 17.97
CA HIS A 170 -6.04 10.51 16.62
C HIS A 170 -7.55 10.34 16.48
N LEU A 171 -8.16 9.36 17.17
CA LEU A 171 -9.61 9.17 17.17
C LEU A 171 -10.31 10.26 18.00
N LEU A 172 -9.73 10.64 19.14
CA LEU A 172 -10.21 11.80 19.91
C LEU A 172 -10.20 13.09 19.09
N ARG A 173 -9.17 13.27 18.25
CA ARG A 173 -9.11 14.40 17.31
C ARG A 173 -10.20 14.32 16.24
N ILE A 174 -10.51 13.13 15.71
CA ILE A 174 -11.63 12.96 14.77
C ILE A 174 -12.96 13.38 15.41
N SER A 175 -13.22 12.97 16.65
CA SER A 175 -14.42 13.40 17.38
C SER A 175 -14.49 14.93 17.50
N ARG A 176 -13.37 15.59 17.83
CA ARG A 176 -13.28 17.06 17.88
C ARG A 176 -13.49 17.73 16.51
N ASP A 177 -12.81 17.24 15.48
CA ASP A 177 -12.86 17.78 14.11
C ASP A 177 -14.25 17.56 13.45
N SER A 178 -15.06 16.64 13.98
CA SER A 178 -16.41 16.33 13.49
C SER A 178 -17.51 17.26 14.02
N ASP A 179 -17.16 18.30 14.77
CA ASP A 179 -18.10 19.21 15.47
C ASP A 179 -19.15 18.46 16.31
N GLY A 180 -18.73 17.35 16.94
CA GLY A 180 -19.59 16.52 17.81
C GLY A 180 -20.46 15.50 17.09
N LYS A 181 -20.34 15.33 15.77
CA LYS A 181 -21.05 14.28 15.01
C LYS A 181 -20.59 12.86 15.36
N ILE A 182 -19.35 12.71 15.81
CA ILE A 182 -18.80 11.43 16.29
C ILE A 182 -18.57 11.55 17.78
N SER A 183 -19.37 10.81 18.57
CA SER A 183 -19.27 10.79 20.02
C SER A 183 -18.14 9.87 20.50
N HIS A 184 -17.85 9.89 21.80
CA HIS A 184 -16.91 8.95 22.41
C HIS A 184 -17.42 7.50 22.32
N GLU A 185 -18.73 7.31 22.48
CA GLU A 185 -19.41 6.02 22.34
C GLU A 185 -19.30 5.48 20.91
N ASP A 186 -19.42 6.34 19.89
CA ASP A 186 -19.20 5.93 18.50
C ASP A 186 -17.79 5.42 18.26
N LEU A 187 -16.77 6.06 18.87
CA LEU A 187 -15.38 5.60 18.79
C LEU A 187 -15.18 4.25 19.46
N ILE A 188 -15.78 4.03 20.64
CA ILE A 188 -15.74 2.75 21.34
C ILE A 188 -16.43 1.67 20.50
N GLU A 189 -17.60 1.97 19.96
CA GLU A 189 -18.35 1.03 19.13
C GLU A 189 -17.61 0.69 17.84
N HIS A 190 -16.98 1.69 17.21
CA HIS A 190 -16.13 1.47 16.04
C HIS A 190 -14.97 0.53 16.34
N LEU A 191 -14.23 0.81 17.42
CA LEU A 191 -13.14 -0.04 17.86
C LEU A 191 -13.64 -1.44 18.24
N ARG A 192 -14.85 -1.60 18.80
CA ARG A 192 -15.41 -2.90 19.16
C ARG A 192 -15.80 -3.72 17.93
N SER A 193 -16.56 -3.11 17.02
CA SER A 193 -17.35 -3.83 16.03
C SER A 193 -16.78 -3.76 14.62
N TYR A 194 -16.07 -2.69 14.26
CA TYR A 194 -15.65 -2.42 12.89
C TYR A 194 -14.12 -2.36 12.69
N PHE A 195 -13.35 -2.18 13.76
CA PHE A 195 -11.89 -2.29 13.70
C PHE A 195 -11.45 -3.74 13.50
N ARG A 196 -10.47 -3.95 12.60
CA ARG A 196 -9.86 -5.25 12.33
C ARG A 196 -8.34 -5.13 12.23
N LEU A 197 -7.66 -6.15 12.76
CA LEU A 197 -6.22 -6.36 12.60
C LEU A 197 -5.97 -7.84 12.38
N PHE A 198 -5.15 -8.15 11.37
CA PHE A 198 -4.81 -9.52 11.01
C PHE A 198 -3.31 -9.75 11.17
N ARG A 199 -2.94 -10.86 11.79
CA ARG A 199 -1.54 -11.33 11.89
C ARG A 199 -1.20 -12.38 10.84
N ASP A 200 -2.23 -12.92 10.19
CA ASP A 200 -2.13 -13.93 9.16
C ASP A 200 -2.88 -13.47 7.91
N THR A 201 -2.28 -13.73 6.75
CA THR A 201 -2.83 -13.24 5.48
C THR A 201 -4.00 -14.08 4.99
N GLU A 202 -4.17 -15.31 5.46
CA GLU A 202 -5.25 -16.19 5.06
C GLU A 202 -6.55 -15.83 5.80
N THR A 203 -6.48 -15.61 7.12
CA THR A 203 -7.62 -15.09 7.91
C THR A 203 -8.10 -13.73 7.40
N TRP A 204 -7.18 -12.85 6.98
CA TRP A 204 -7.55 -11.59 6.35
C TRP A 204 -8.24 -11.82 5.00
N LYS A 205 -7.74 -12.75 4.18
CA LYS A 205 -8.37 -13.11 2.91
C LYS A 205 -9.81 -13.56 3.10
N ILE A 206 -10.03 -14.49 4.03
CA ILE A 206 -11.35 -15.03 4.38
C ILE A 206 -12.30 -13.89 4.81
N PHE A 207 -11.85 -13.04 5.75
CA PHE A 207 -12.63 -11.90 6.20
C PHE A 207 -13.04 -10.98 5.04
N ASN A 208 -12.09 -10.63 4.17
CA ASN A 208 -12.38 -9.78 3.02
C ASN A 208 -13.43 -10.43 2.11
N SER A 209 -13.22 -11.71 1.73
CA SER A 209 -14.13 -12.40 0.83
C SER A 209 -15.54 -12.56 1.37
N GLU A 210 -15.69 -12.74 2.69
CA GLU A 210 -16.99 -13.03 3.33
C GLU A 210 -17.74 -11.77 3.78
N HIS A 211 -17.04 -10.67 4.08
CA HIS A 211 -17.64 -9.53 4.75
C HIS A 211 -17.43 -8.19 4.06
N VAL A 212 -16.48 -8.06 3.14
CA VAL A 212 -16.12 -6.78 2.53
C VAL A 212 -16.69 -6.66 1.12
N SER A 213 -17.45 -5.59 0.88
CA SER A 213 -18.00 -5.29 -0.44
C SER A 213 -16.93 -4.66 -1.34
N TYR A 214 -16.22 -3.64 -0.84
CA TYR A 214 -15.03 -3.06 -1.46
C TYR A 214 -14.16 -2.38 -0.41
N THR A 215 -12.90 -2.13 -0.76
CA THR A 215 -11.95 -1.41 0.11
C THR A 215 -11.49 -0.11 -0.53
N TYR A 216 -11.30 0.95 0.23
CA TYR A 216 -10.65 2.16 -0.28
C TYR A 216 -9.77 2.79 0.80
N GLY A 217 -8.68 3.43 0.38
CA GLY A 217 -7.79 4.08 1.33
C GLY A 217 -6.36 4.25 0.87
N THR A 218 -5.54 4.79 1.75
CA THR A 218 -4.16 5.20 1.43
C THR A 218 -3.11 4.13 1.74
N ARG A 219 -3.47 3.05 2.44
CA ARG A 219 -2.56 1.95 2.75
C ARG A 219 -2.49 0.99 1.57
N PHE A 220 -1.42 1.11 0.78
CA PHE A 220 -1.21 0.29 -0.42
C PHE A 220 -1.46 -1.22 -0.21
N HIS A 221 -0.91 -1.81 0.86
CA HIS A 221 -1.04 -3.25 1.10
C HIS A 221 -2.40 -3.70 1.66
N VAL A 222 -3.18 -2.79 2.27
CA VAL A 222 -4.55 -3.13 2.70
C VAL A 222 -5.46 -3.29 1.49
N ASN A 223 -5.33 -2.37 0.52
CA ASN A 223 -6.02 -2.47 -0.76
C ASN A 223 -5.52 -3.67 -1.58
N MET A 224 -4.19 -3.90 -1.60
CA MET A 224 -3.60 -5.06 -2.29
C MET A 224 -4.12 -6.38 -1.74
N GLN A 225 -4.19 -6.52 -0.42
CA GLN A 225 -4.75 -7.72 0.20
C GLN A 225 -6.24 -7.89 -0.13
N SER A 226 -6.99 -6.81 -0.34
CA SER A 226 -8.40 -6.89 -0.77
C SER A 226 -8.53 -7.49 -2.17
N ILE A 227 -7.74 -7.02 -3.14
CA ILE A 227 -7.77 -7.60 -4.51
C ILE A 227 -7.26 -9.05 -4.53
N LEU A 228 -6.28 -9.37 -3.69
CA LEU A 228 -5.80 -10.73 -3.46
C LEU A 228 -6.77 -11.58 -2.61
N SER A 229 -7.95 -11.04 -2.31
CA SER A 229 -9.10 -11.74 -1.72
C SER A 229 -10.28 -11.79 -2.69
N GLY A 230 -10.11 -11.36 -3.95
CA GLY A 230 -11.20 -11.27 -4.93
C GLY A 230 -12.15 -10.10 -4.67
N VAL A 231 -11.74 -9.11 -3.86
CA VAL A 231 -12.56 -7.96 -3.46
C VAL A 231 -12.01 -6.69 -4.11
N PRO A 232 -12.85 -5.91 -4.83
CA PRO A 232 -12.42 -4.66 -5.44
C PRO A 232 -11.86 -3.66 -4.42
N ALA A 233 -10.82 -2.94 -4.82
CA ALA A 233 -10.25 -1.86 -4.04
C ALA A 233 -9.95 -0.59 -4.85
N LEU A 234 -9.96 0.56 -4.18
CA LEU A 234 -9.53 1.86 -4.71
C LEU A 234 -8.34 2.40 -3.92
N TRP A 235 -7.25 2.71 -4.61
CA TRP A 235 -6.09 3.34 -3.98
C TRP A 235 -6.25 4.85 -3.93
N LEU A 236 -6.22 5.41 -2.73
CA LEU A 236 -6.15 6.85 -2.54
C LEU A 236 -4.70 7.31 -2.52
N THR A 237 -4.29 8.02 -3.57
CA THR A 237 -2.90 8.46 -3.74
C THR A 237 -2.66 9.74 -2.95
N HIS A 238 -1.56 9.76 -2.19
CA HIS A 238 -1.17 10.87 -1.32
C HIS A 238 0.34 11.10 -1.31
N ASP A 239 1.07 10.22 -2.01
CA ASP A 239 2.50 10.27 -2.21
C ASP A 239 2.87 9.63 -3.56
N SER A 240 4.05 10.00 -4.04
CA SER A 240 4.67 9.49 -5.26
C SER A 240 4.85 7.98 -5.29
N ARG A 241 5.00 7.31 -4.16
CA ARG A 241 5.30 5.86 -4.12
C ARG A 241 4.06 5.05 -4.41
N THR A 242 2.95 5.45 -3.81
CA THR A 242 1.64 4.84 -4.03
C THR A 242 1.20 5.09 -5.46
N ARG A 243 1.33 6.35 -5.93
CA ARG A 243 1.02 6.74 -7.31
C ARG A 243 1.80 5.91 -8.33
N GLU A 244 3.10 5.77 -8.15
CA GLU A 244 3.96 5.02 -9.06
C GLU A 244 3.55 3.54 -9.17
N LEU A 245 3.18 2.91 -8.05
CA LEU A 245 2.75 1.52 -8.04
C LEU A 245 1.39 1.31 -8.72
N VAL A 246 0.44 2.23 -8.52
CA VAL A 246 -0.89 2.12 -9.14
C VAL A 246 -0.84 2.43 -10.63
N GLU A 247 -0.03 3.40 -11.05
CA GLU A 247 0.23 3.69 -12.47
C GLU A 247 0.98 2.54 -13.16
N PHE A 248 1.93 1.90 -12.47
CA PHE A 248 2.64 0.76 -13.05
C PHE A 248 1.69 -0.40 -13.38
N ALA A 249 0.72 -0.70 -12.51
CA ALA A 249 -0.19 -1.82 -12.68
C ALA A 249 -1.55 -1.44 -13.31
N ASP A 250 -1.81 -0.16 -13.59
CA ASP A 250 -3.12 0.37 -13.99
C ASP A 250 -4.24 0.07 -12.97
N LEU A 251 -3.91 0.13 -11.67
CA LEU A 251 -4.86 -0.08 -10.58
C LEU A 251 -5.80 1.14 -10.41
N PRO A 252 -7.08 0.92 -10.06
CA PRO A 252 -8.02 2.01 -9.79
C PRO A 252 -7.49 2.91 -8.68
N ASN A 253 -7.45 4.22 -8.94
CA ASN A 253 -6.91 5.17 -8.00
C ASN A 253 -7.58 6.54 -8.10
N LEU A 254 -7.53 7.29 -7.00
CA LEU A 254 -8.07 8.64 -6.87
C LEU A 254 -7.15 9.48 -5.97
N ASP A 255 -7.05 10.79 -6.21
CA ASP A 255 -6.31 11.68 -5.32
C ASP A 255 -6.99 11.77 -3.95
N LEU A 256 -6.20 11.67 -2.87
CA LEU A 256 -6.71 11.70 -1.49
C LEU A 256 -7.49 12.98 -1.17
N ASP A 257 -6.99 14.15 -1.61
CA ASP A 257 -7.60 15.42 -1.22
C ASP A 257 -8.91 15.66 -1.99
N LEU A 258 -9.04 15.10 -3.20
CA LEU A 258 -10.31 15.01 -3.91
C LEU A 258 -11.27 14.04 -3.21
N ALA A 259 -10.83 12.80 -2.95
CA ALA A 259 -11.65 11.76 -2.32
C ALA A 259 -12.19 12.19 -0.94
N SER A 260 -11.38 12.90 -0.15
CA SER A 260 -11.76 13.36 1.21
C SER A 260 -12.90 14.38 1.25
N LYS A 261 -13.38 14.83 0.08
CA LYS A 261 -14.50 15.77 -0.09
C LYS A 261 -15.73 15.09 -0.71
N MET A 262 -15.66 13.78 -0.96
CA MET A 262 -16.69 12.99 -1.63
C MET A 262 -17.33 12.01 -0.64
N SER A 263 -18.57 11.61 -0.92
CA SER A 263 -19.23 10.49 -0.23
C SER A 263 -18.63 9.14 -0.64
N SER A 264 -18.87 8.09 0.15
CA SER A 264 -18.31 6.76 -0.12
C SER A 264 -18.90 6.14 -1.38
N ASP A 265 -20.16 6.48 -1.70
CA ASP A 265 -20.80 6.11 -2.96
C ASP A 265 -20.12 6.80 -4.15
N GLU A 266 -19.85 8.10 -4.06
CA GLU A 266 -19.12 8.84 -5.10
C GLU A 266 -17.70 8.31 -5.30
N ILE A 267 -16.99 7.97 -4.21
CA ILE A 267 -15.66 7.34 -4.27
C ILE A 267 -15.74 6.00 -4.98
N SER A 268 -16.77 5.19 -4.72
CA SER A 268 -16.91 3.85 -5.31
C SER A 268 -17.04 3.87 -6.84
N ASN A 269 -17.54 4.97 -7.42
CA ASN A 269 -17.67 5.14 -8.87
C ASN A 269 -16.32 5.20 -9.61
N PHE A 270 -15.20 5.37 -8.90
CA PHE A 270 -13.85 5.37 -9.47
C PHE A 270 -13.20 3.98 -9.51
N ILE A 271 -13.91 2.94 -9.06
CA ILE A 271 -13.43 1.56 -9.11
C ILE A 271 -13.68 1.00 -10.51
N ASP A 272 -12.69 1.13 -11.38
CA ASP A 272 -12.67 0.52 -12.72
C ASP A 272 -11.40 -0.32 -12.92
N TYR A 273 -11.58 -1.63 -13.06
CA TYR A 273 -10.50 -2.60 -13.25
C TYR A 273 -10.26 -2.98 -14.72
N ALA A 274 -11.03 -2.44 -15.67
CA ALA A 274 -10.83 -2.77 -17.08
C ALA A 274 -9.38 -2.50 -17.57
N PRO A 275 -8.74 -1.37 -17.21
CA PRO A 275 -7.33 -1.13 -17.56
C PRO A 275 -6.37 -2.17 -16.92
N PHE A 276 -6.55 -2.47 -15.63
CA PHE A 276 -5.76 -3.45 -14.90
C PHE A 276 -5.82 -4.83 -15.56
N PHE A 277 -7.02 -5.35 -15.85
CA PHE A 277 -7.17 -6.69 -16.43
C PHE A 277 -6.62 -6.77 -17.85
N LYS A 278 -6.74 -5.69 -18.63
CA LYS A 278 -6.12 -5.61 -19.96
C LYS A 278 -4.59 -5.75 -19.89
N LYS A 279 -3.97 -5.20 -18.83
CA LYS A 279 -2.51 -5.19 -18.63
C LYS A 279 -1.99 -6.39 -17.84
N LEU A 280 -2.87 -7.16 -17.19
CA LEU A 280 -2.51 -8.20 -16.23
C LEU A 280 -1.58 -9.29 -16.81
N PRO A 281 -1.81 -9.84 -18.02
CA PRO A 281 -0.90 -10.82 -18.60
C PRO A 281 0.54 -10.28 -18.74
N ASP A 282 0.68 -9.05 -19.26
CA ASP A 282 1.99 -8.39 -19.42
C ASP A 282 2.70 -8.18 -18.07
N LEU A 283 1.96 -7.87 -17.01
CA LEU A 283 2.54 -7.74 -15.66
C LEU A 283 3.15 -9.06 -15.18
N PHE A 284 2.45 -10.18 -15.39
CA PHE A 284 2.94 -11.50 -15.02
C PHE A 284 4.13 -11.93 -15.87
N ASP A 285 4.09 -11.74 -17.20
CA ASP A 285 5.21 -12.04 -18.10
C ASP A 285 6.46 -11.25 -17.71
N ARG A 286 6.28 -9.96 -17.44
CA ARG A 286 7.35 -9.07 -17.00
C ARG A 286 7.94 -9.50 -15.65
N PHE A 287 7.11 -9.92 -14.70
CA PHE A 287 7.59 -10.41 -13.40
C PHE A 287 8.27 -11.77 -13.52
N ASN A 288 7.76 -12.69 -14.34
CA ASN A 288 8.37 -13.99 -14.61
C ASN A 288 9.70 -13.87 -15.34
N PHE A 289 9.85 -12.91 -16.25
CA PHE A 289 11.15 -12.56 -16.82
C PHE A 289 12.14 -12.13 -15.72
N TYR A 290 11.73 -11.22 -14.82
CA TYR A 290 12.57 -10.78 -13.70
C TYR A 290 12.99 -11.96 -12.80
N LEU A 291 12.06 -12.86 -12.48
CA LEU A 291 12.35 -14.06 -11.67
C LEU A 291 13.35 -14.97 -12.38
N THR A 292 13.13 -15.25 -13.66
CA THR A 292 14.00 -16.12 -14.47
C THR A 292 15.42 -15.58 -14.55
N GLU A 293 15.60 -14.28 -14.80
CA GLU A 293 16.91 -13.62 -14.80
C GLU A 293 17.64 -13.75 -13.45
N ASN A 294 16.88 -13.78 -12.35
CA ASN A 294 17.42 -13.98 -11.00
C ASN A 294 17.46 -15.46 -10.56
N SER A 295 17.27 -16.41 -11.48
CA SER A 295 17.24 -17.85 -11.19
C SER A 295 16.20 -18.26 -10.14
N LEU A 296 15.06 -17.55 -10.12
CA LEU A 296 13.92 -17.83 -9.25
C LEU A 296 12.80 -18.54 -10.03
N PRO A 297 12.02 -19.41 -9.38
CA PRO A 297 10.92 -20.09 -10.05
C PRO A 297 9.86 -19.09 -10.51
N PRO A 298 9.32 -19.22 -11.73
CA PRO A 298 8.26 -18.35 -12.22
C PRO A 298 6.95 -18.59 -11.45
N VAL A 299 6.13 -17.55 -11.37
CA VAL A 299 4.76 -17.63 -10.87
C VAL A 299 3.88 -18.26 -11.94
N LYS A 300 3.20 -19.35 -11.59
CA LYS A 300 2.22 -20.00 -12.47
C LYS A 300 0.93 -19.19 -12.48
N HIS A 301 0.46 -18.82 -13.66
CA HIS A 301 -0.83 -18.17 -13.87
C HIS A 301 -1.52 -18.72 -15.13
N SER A 302 -2.78 -18.32 -15.35
CA SER A 302 -3.60 -18.74 -16.50
C SER A 302 -4.39 -17.56 -17.06
N PHE A 303 -3.73 -16.40 -17.10
CA PHE A 303 -4.17 -15.17 -17.77
C PHE A 303 -3.55 -15.11 -19.14
#